data_AF-A0A0W8CXE9-F1
#
_entry.id   AF-A0A0W8CXE9-F1
#
_cell.length_a   1.000
_cell.length_b   1.000
_cell.length_c   1.000
_cell.angle_alpha   90.00
_cell.angle_beta   90.00
_cell.angle_gamma   90.00
#
_symmetry.space_group_name_H-M   'P 1'
#
loop_
_entity.id
_entity.type
_entity.pdbx_description
1 polymer ?
#
loop_
_entity_poly.entity_id
_entity_poly.type
_entity_poly.pdbx_seq_one_letter_code
_entity_poly.pdbx_strand_id
1 'polypeptide(L)'
;MSTSRSVCNFYFTVCGNGVFTCKQCNTSRKQAPGTGYSNLLSHLATKYPDHLAVFEASQQGQTLQDHGFVDARTTEIFKWMEWVIMRNLPLSEVVDTLTRGLAGIKPVSSQTLLRHMRHVTSKVGAADAELLGDSFGLMFDGWTCGTVHFVGIFGVSVRDGVRRQPLLSISMAKDGQSADDHIEMIDNVLDVYEKNREMLRFDVGDNCPTNKAIATRLKVPLIGCASQRFNLAGCEYLVEYEDLIAEVHFFYCKSTAYKVFDNQIRGHTIQSIYEAIPGRARVVPSPEGLPPH
;
A
#
# COMPACT_ATOMS: atom_id res chain seq x y z
N MET A 1 24.16 12.31 -15.77
CA MET A 1 24.30 13.75 -16.10
C MET A 1 22.92 14.32 -16.39
N SER A 2 22.56 15.45 -15.79
CA SER A 2 21.30 16.14 -16.04
C SER A 2 21.25 16.65 -17.49
N THR A 3 20.21 16.31 -18.24
CA THR A 3 20.03 16.84 -19.60
C THR A 3 19.33 18.20 -19.53
N SER A 4 19.59 19.09 -20.50
CA SER A 4 18.87 20.37 -20.62
C SER A 4 17.35 20.17 -20.64
N ARG A 5 16.89 19.07 -21.25
CA ARG A 5 15.48 18.66 -21.30
C ARG A 5 14.92 18.33 -19.92
N SER A 6 15.63 17.55 -19.10
CA SER A 6 15.15 17.16 -17.78
C SER A 6 15.05 18.36 -16.83
N VAL A 7 16.04 19.27 -16.87
CA VAL A 7 16.03 20.50 -16.07
C VAL A 7 14.86 21.40 -16.49
N CYS A 8 14.62 21.59 -17.80
CA CYS A 8 13.50 22.40 -18.26
C CYS A 8 12.14 21.79 -17.91
N ASN A 9 11.97 20.47 -18.00
CA ASN A 9 10.71 19.81 -17.61
C ASN A 9 10.42 19.97 -16.10
N PHE A 10 11.46 20.06 -15.27
CA PHE A 10 11.31 20.30 -13.85
C PHE A 10 10.75 21.70 -13.55
N TYR A 11 11.35 22.74 -14.14
CA TYR A 11 11.00 24.14 -13.84
C TYR A 11 9.84 24.71 -14.66
N PHE A 12 9.42 24.09 -15.76
CA PHE A 12 8.42 24.66 -16.65
C PHE A 12 7.23 23.73 -16.92
N THR A 13 6.05 24.31 -17.05
CA THR A 13 4.83 23.66 -17.56
C THR A 13 4.68 23.98 -19.04
N VAL A 14 4.46 22.96 -19.87
CA VAL A 14 4.22 23.13 -21.32
C VAL A 14 2.76 23.54 -21.53
N CYS A 15 2.54 24.72 -22.10
CA CYS A 15 1.20 25.27 -22.33
C CYS A 15 0.70 25.08 -23.78
N GLY A 16 1.49 24.43 -24.65
CA GLY A 16 1.21 24.26 -26.07
C GLY A 16 1.77 25.41 -26.92
N ASN A 17 1.80 25.23 -28.26
CA ASN A 17 2.29 26.22 -29.23
C ASN A 17 3.70 26.79 -28.93
N GLY A 18 4.58 25.98 -28.34
CA GLY A 18 5.93 26.40 -27.95
C GLY A 18 5.98 27.36 -26.76
N VAL A 19 4.91 27.47 -25.97
CA VAL A 19 4.85 28.29 -24.75
C VAL A 19 5.13 27.43 -23.53
N PHE A 20 6.00 27.94 -22.66
CA PHE A 20 6.43 27.31 -21.41
C PHE A 20 6.25 28.31 -20.26
N THR A 21 5.63 27.91 -19.16
CA THR A 21 5.43 28.76 -17.98
C THR A 21 6.31 28.28 -16.84
N CYS A 22 7.15 29.16 -16.30
CA CYS A 22 8.00 28.83 -15.16
C CYS A 22 7.12 28.57 -13.92
N LYS A 23 7.29 27.42 -13.28
CA LYS A 23 6.49 27.00 -12.11
C LYS A 23 6.79 27.82 -10.85
N GLN A 24 7.94 28.50 -10.80
CA GLN A 24 8.39 29.27 -9.63
C GLN A 24 7.96 30.74 -9.67
N CYS A 25 7.97 31.39 -10.85
CA CYS A 25 7.58 32.81 -10.99
C CYS A 25 6.43 33.05 -11.95
N ASN A 26 5.80 32.00 -12.48
CA ASN A 26 4.70 32.07 -13.46
C ASN A 26 5.02 32.85 -14.74
N THR A 27 6.30 33.12 -15.04
CA THR A 27 6.70 33.82 -16.27
C THR A 27 6.61 32.88 -17.47
N SER A 28 5.86 33.28 -18.48
CA SER A 28 5.78 32.56 -19.76
C SER A 28 6.95 32.89 -20.68
N ARG A 29 7.48 31.87 -21.37
CA ARG A 29 8.54 31.95 -22.37
C ARG A 29 8.12 31.21 -23.63
N LYS A 30 8.37 31.82 -24.78
CA LYS A 30 8.18 31.18 -26.09
C LYS A 30 9.47 30.55 -26.56
N GLN A 31 9.36 29.38 -27.16
CA GLN A 31 10.46 28.63 -27.73
C GLN A 31 9.97 27.99 -29.03
N ALA A 32 10.66 28.28 -30.13
CA ALA A 32 10.31 27.71 -31.42
C ALA A 32 10.59 26.20 -31.45
N PRO A 33 9.75 25.39 -32.11
CA PRO A 33 10.00 23.96 -32.27
C PRO A 33 11.39 23.71 -32.88
N GLY A 34 12.15 22.76 -32.32
CA GLY A 34 13.46 22.36 -32.85
C GLY A 34 14.67 23.25 -32.48
N THR A 35 14.48 24.31 -31.70
CA THR A 35 15.56 25.29 -31.39
C THR A 35 16.39 25.02 -30.13
N GLY A 36 16.19 23.89 -29.44
CA GLY A 36 16.88 23.58 -28.18
C GLY A 36 16.48 24.46 -27.00
N TYR A 37 16.96 24.19 -25.78
CA TYR A 37 16.41 24.73 -24.51
C TYR A 37 17.04 26.04 -24.01
N SER A 38 17.85 26.70 -24.82
CA SER A 38 18.70 27.84 -24.42
C SER A 38 17.92 28.99 -23.78
N ASN A 39 16.75 29.34 -24.34
CA ASN A 39 15.92 30.44 -23.82
C ASN A 39 15.35 30.15 -22.42
N LEU A 40 14.99 28.88 -22.16
CA LEU A 40 14.46 28.47 -20.86
C LEU A 40 15.57 28.40 -19.83
N LEU A 41 16.73 27.83 -20.20
CA LEU A 41 17.89 27.76 -19.31
C LEU A 41 18.45 29.15 -18.98
N SER A 42 18.47 30.08 -19.95
CA SER A 42 18.88 31.46 -19.70
C SER A 42 17.96 32.14 -18.68
N HIS A 43 16.64 31.90 -18.76
CA HIS A 43 15.70 32.39 -17.74
C HIS A 43 16.04 31.85 -16.35
N LEU A 44 16.33 30.54 -16.23
CA LEU A 44 16.69 29.92 -14.96
C LEU A 44 18.02 30.46 -14.43
N ALA A 45 19.08 30.48 -15.23
CA ALA A 45 20.38 30.99 -14.81
C ALA A 45 20.32 32.45 -14.34
N THR A 46 19.44 33.26 -14.91
CA THR A 46 19.28 34.67 -14.52
C THR A 46 18.46 34.85 -13.25
N LYS A 47 17.37 34.10 -13.09
CA LYS A 47 16.42 34.28 -11.97
C LYS A 47 16.72 33.38 -10.76
N TYR A 48 17.36 32.24 -10.99
CA TYR A 48 17.60 31.16 -10.03
C TYR A 48 19.02 30.60 -10.25
N PRO A 49 20.07 31.29 -9.77
CA PRO A 49 21.46 30.88 -10.00
C PRO A 49 21.79 29.46 -9.50
N ASP A 50 21.05 28.99 -8.50
CA ASP A 50 21.15 27.68 -7.84
C ASP A 50 20.25 26.59 -8.45
N HIS A 51 19.57 26.86 -9.57
CA HIS A 51 18.56 25.96 -10.15
C HIS A 51 19.06 24.52 -10.43
N LEU A 52 20.34 24.34 -10.76
CA LEU A 52 20.92 23.02 -10.98
C LEU A 52 21.05 22.23 -9.67
N ALA A 53 21.52 22.87 -8.60
CA ALA A 53 21.63 22.24 -7.28
C ALA A 53 20.25 21.85 -6.73
N VAL A 54 19.25 22.72 -6.91
CA VAL A 54 17.85 22.43 -6.52
C VAL A 54 17.28 21.27 -7.34
N PHE A 55 17.56 21.21 -8.65
CA PHE A 55 17.14 20.09 -9.49
C PHE A 55 17.82 18.77 -9.10
N GLU A 56 19.11 18.79 -8.77
CA GLU A 56 19.85 17.61 -8.33
C GLU A 56 19.34 17.10 -6.98
N ALA A 57 19.13 18.01 -6.02
CA ALA A 57 18.53 17.67 -4.73
C ALA A 57 17.14 17.05 -4.90
N SER A 58 16.34 17.53 -5.86
CA SER A 58 15.00 16.99 -6.12
C SER A 58 15.00 15.57 -6.67
N GLN A 59 16.10 15.12 -7.27
CA GLN A 59 16.24 13.73 -7.74
C GLN A 59 16.52 12.77 -6.58
N GLN A 60 16.99 13.30 -5.44
CA GLN A 60 17.35 12.53 -4.24
C GLN A 60 16.34 12.70 -3.10
N GLY A 61 15.26 13.45 -3.35
CA GLY A 61 14.22 13.77 -2.38
C GLY A 61 13.55 12.54 -1.78
N GLN A 62 13.20 12.63 -0.49
CA GLN A 62 12.47 11.58 0.23
C GLN A 62 11.00 11.93 0.44
N THR A 63 10.66 13.22 0.38
CA THR A 63 9.29 13.73 0.55
C THR A 63 8.73 14.25 -0.77
N LEU A 64 7.39 14.32 -0.87
CA LEU A 64 6.71 14.84 -2.07
C LEU A 64 7.14 16.27 -2.43
N GLN A 65 7.48 17.08 -1.42
CA GLN A 65 7.92 18.47 -1.60
C GLN A 65 9.34 18.55 -2.14
N ASP A 66 10.17 17.54 -1.85
CA ASP A 66 11.55 17.49 -2.35
C ASP A 66 11.58 17.25 -3.86
N HIS A 67 10.57 16.59 -4.45
CA HIS A 67 10.50 16.32 -5.88
C HIS A 67 10.11 17.54 -6.74
N GLY A 68 10.05 18.75 -6.16
CA GLY A 68 9.96 20.01 -6.88
C GLY A 68 8.61 20.70 -6.80
N PHE A 69 8.16 21.26 -7.93
CA PHE A 69 6.95 22.06 -8.00
C PHE A 69 5.70 21.18 -8.12
N VAL A 70 5.24 20.66 -6.99
CA VAL A 70 3.98 19.93 -6.90
C VAL A 70 2.84 20.93 -6.70
N ASP A 71 1.79 20.85 -7.53
CA ASP A 71 0.65 21.73 -7.38
C ASP A 71 -0.12 21.44 -6.08
N ALA A 72 -0.87 22.45 -5.61
CA ALA A 72 -1.61 22.36 -4.36
C ALA A 72 -2.60 21.19 -4.36
N ARG A 73 -3.22 20.86 -5.52
CA ARG A 73 -4.22 19.80 -5.59
C ARG A 73 -3.57 18.42 -5.46
N THR A 74 -2.44 18.20 -6.13
CA THR A 74 -1.66 16.96 -5.96
C THR A 74 -1.21 16.77 -4.52
N THR A 75 -0.75 17.84 -3.85
CA THR A 75 -0.36 17.80 -2.44
C THR A 75 -1.53 17.43 -1.52
N GLU A 76 -2.70 18.03 -1.72
CA GLU A 76 -3.92 17.71 -0.96
C GLU A 76 -4.33 16.24 -1.13
N ILE A 77 -4.27 15.73 -2.35
CA ILE A 77 -4.61 14.33 -2.65
C ILE A 77 -3.60 13.37 -2.01
N PHE A 78 -2.31 13.69 -2.06
CA PHE A 78 -1.28 12.89 -1.39
C PHE A 78 -1.51 12.84 0.12
N LYS A 79 -1.82 13.96 0.77
CA LYS A 79 -2.15 14.00 2.20
C LYS A 79 -3.36 13.13 2.54
N TRP A 80 -4.39 13.12 1.69
CA TRP A 80 -5.53 12.21 1.87
C TRP A 80 -5.13 10.73 1.75
N MET A 81 -4.24 10.39 0.80
CA MET A 81 -3.73 9.02 0.67
C MET A 81 -2.92 8.62 1.90
N GLU A 82 -1.98 9.47 2.34
CA GLU A 82 -1.16 9.26 3.53
C GLU A 82 -2.05 9.08 4.76
N TRP A 83 -3.07 9.92 4.94
CA TRP A 83 -4.03 9.82 6.04
C TRP A 83 -4.72 8.45 6.09
N VAL A 84 -5.25 7.99 4.94
CA VAL A 84 -5.99 6.73 4.86
C VAL A 84 -5.05 5.53 5.05
N ILE A 85 -3.91 5.53 4.36
CA ILE A 85 -2.96 4.40 4.34
C ILE A 85 -2.25 4.28 5.69
N MET A 86 -1.64 5.35 6.18
CA MET A 86 -0.79 5.31 7.38
C MET A 86 -1.60 5.07 8.67
N ARG A 87 -2.90 5.40 8.66
CA ARG A 87 -3.80 5.15 9.77
C ARG A 87 -4.69 3.91 9.59
N ASN A 88 -4.53 3.20 8.48
CA ASN A 88 -5.36 2.05 8.12
C ASN A 88 -6.88 2.34 8.23
N LEU A 89 -7.31 3.45 7.64
CA LEU A 89 -8.70 3.91 7.66
C LEU A 89 -9.45 3.45 6.40
N PRO A 90 -10.78 3.32 6.45
CA PRO A 90 -11.56 3.01 5.25
C PRO A 90 -11.53 4.19 4.25
N LEU A 91 -11.66 3.91 2.95
CA LEU A 91 -11.74 4.97 1.93
C LEU A 91 -12.94 5.91 2.11
N SER A 92 -13.98 5.49 2.83
CA SER A 92 -15.11 6.35 3.20
C SER A 92 -14.72 7.48 4.16
N GLU A 93 -13.58 7.38 4.83
CA GLU A 93 -13.11 8.37 5.80
C GLU A 93 -12.93 9.76 5.17
N VAL A 94 -12.49 9.83 3.91
CA VAL A 94 -12.28 11.11 3.22
C VAL A 94 -13.58 11.82 2.85
N VAL A 95 -14.72 11.13 2.98
CA VAL A 95 -16.05 11.71 2.85
C VAL A 95 -16.75 11.95 4.19
N ASP A 96 -16.17 11.49 5.30
CA ASP A 96 -16.70 11.73 6.64
C ASP A 96 -16.73 13.24 6.97
N THR A 97 -17.82 13.65 7.58
CA THR A 97 -18.09 15.07 7.87
C THR A 97 -17.19 15.64 8.95
N LEU A 98 -16.87 14.87 9.99
CA LEU A 98 -16.01 15.30 11.08
C LEU A 98 -14.56 15.34 10.63
N THR A 99 -14.11 14.31 9.92
CA THR A 99 -12.75 14.24 9.39
C THR A 99 -12.49 15.35 8.39
N ARG A 100 -13.45 15.69 7.52
CA ARG A 100 -13.33 16.88 6.66
C ARG A 100 -13.24 18.18 7.43
N GLY A 101 -14.04 18.33 8.49
CA GLY A 101 -14.03 19.50 9.35
C GLY A 101 -12.69 19.69 10.08
N LEU A 102 -12.04 18.60 10.47
CA LEU A 102 -10.77 18.62 11.20
C LEU A 102 -9.53 18.66 10.29
N ALA A 103 -9.58 18.03 9.12
CA ALA A 103 -8.40 17.85 8.28
C ALA A 103 -7.85 19.17 7.73
N GLY A 104 -8.70 20.16 7.48
CA GLY A 104 -8.28 21.42 6.83
C GLY A 104 -7.73 21.22 5.42
N ILE A 105 -8.01 20.08 4.78
CA ILE A 105 -7.60 19.73 3.41
C ILE A 105 -8.82 19.82 2.51
N LYS A 106 -8.66 20.29 1.26
CA LYS A 106 -9.79 20.36 0.33
C LYS A 106 -10.42 18.98 0.13
N PRO A 107 -11.76 18.89 0.08
CA PRO A 107 -12.45 17.62 -0.08
C PRO A 107 -12.01 16.83 -1.32
N VAL A 108 -12.08 15.50 -1.17
CA VAL A 108 -11.95 14.53 -2.26
C VAL A 108 -13.07 13.49 -2.10
N SER A 109 -13.49 12.86 -3.20
CA SER A 109 -14.37 11.70 -3.14
C SER A 109 -13.53 10.43 -2.96
N SER A 110 -14.11 9.41 -2.32
CA SER A 110 -13.45 8.11 -2.17
C SER A 110 -13.07 7.49 -3.53
N GLN A 111 -13.91 7.69 -4.56
CA GLN A 111 -13.63 7.21 -5.92
C GLN A 111 -12.42 7.91 -6.54
N THR A 112 -12.31 9.24 -6.40
CA THR A 112 -11.17 9.98 -6.92
C THR A 112 -9.90 9.59 -6.20
N LEU A 113 -9.93 9.47 -4.87
CA LEU A 113 -8.77 9.00 -4.09
C LEU A 113 -8.34 7.60 -4.55
N LEU A 114 -9.28 6.67 -4.71
CA LEU A 114 -9.00 5.32 -5.18
C LEU A 114 -8.36 5.31 -6.58
N ARG A 115 -8.82 6.17 -7.50
CA ARG A 115 -8.17 6.30 -8.83
C ARG A 115 -6.72 6.73 -8.69
N HIS A 116 -6.43 7.73 -7.86
CA HIS A 116 -5.06 8.16 -7.62
C HIS A 116 -4.21 7.08 -6.94
N MET A 117 -4.76 6.38 -5.94
CA MET A 117 -4.08 5.24 -5.31
C MET A 117 -3.72 4.17 -6.34
N ARG A 118 -4.62 3.81 -7.26
CA ARG A 118 -4.32 2.86 -8.34
C ARG A 118 -3.17 3.32 -9.24
N HIS A 119 -3.11 4.61 -9.58
CA HIS A 119 -1.99 5.16 -10.34
C HIS A 119 -0.67 5.08 -9.57
N VAL A 120 -0.69 5.37 -8.27
CA VAL A 120 0.48 5.21 -7.39
C VAL A 120 0.90 3.74 -7.32
N THR A 121 -0.04 2.82 -7.09
CA THR A 121 0.21 1.38 -7.06
C THR A 121 0.85 0.87 -8.35
N SER A 122 0.41 1.36 -9.52
CA SER A 122 1.04 1.00 -10.80
C SER A 122 2.50 1.46 -10.88
N LYS A 123 2.83 2.65 -10.35
CA LYS A 123 4.21 3.16 -10.33
C LYS A 123 5.08 2.45 -9.30
N VAL A 124 4.55 2.17 -8.12
CA VAL A 124 5.23 1.39 -7.08
C VAL A 124 5.47 -0.04 -7.58
N GLY A 125 4.49 -0.66 -8.22
CA GLY A 125 4.62 -2.01 -8.78
C GLY A 125 5.73 -2.11 -9.83
N ALA A 126 5.89 -1.11 -10.70
CA ALA A 126 7.00 -1.05 -11.64
C ALA A 126 8.37 -0.93 -10.92
N ALA A 127 8.45 -0.13 -9.85
CA ALA A 127 9.67 0.00 -9.05
C ALA A 127 9.98 -1.31 -8.28
N ASP A 128 8.96 -1.99 -7.75
CA ASP A 128 9.11 -3.29 -7.10
C ASP A 128 9.55 -4.36 -8.12
N ALA A 129 8.99 -4.37 -9.32
CA ALA A 129 9.42 -5.25 -10.40
C ALA A 129 10.89 -5.04 -10.78
N GLU A 130 11.32 -3.77 -10.87
CA GLU A 130 12.72 -3.44 -11.08
C GLU A 130 13.57 -3.97 -9.91
N LEU A 131 13.14 -3.76 -8.66
CA LEU A 131 13.84 -4.17 -7.45
C LEU A 131 13.93 -5.69 -7.26
N LEU A 132 12.96 -6.47 -7.75
CA LEU A 132 13.04 -7.94 -7.77
C LEU A 132 14.13 -8.42 -8.76
N GLY A 133 14.32 -7.72 -9.88
CA GLY A 133 15.23 -8.15 -10.94
C GLY A 133 14.82 -9.47 -11.57
N ASP A 134 15.81 -10.22 -12.09
CA ASP A 134 15.59 -11.48 -12.81
C ASP A 134 15.92 -12.73 -11.97
N SER A 135 16.16 -12.54 -10.68
CA SER A 135 16.46 -13.63 -9.74
C SER A 135 15.97 -13.25 -8.35
N PHE A 136 14.87 -13.85 -7.94
CA PHE A 136 14.21 -13.60 -6.66
C PHE A 136 13.54 -14.87 -6.14
N GLY A 137 13.12 -14.85 -4.88
CA GLY A 137 12.28 -15.90 -4.31
C GLY A 137 10.88 -15.39 -3.99
N LEU A 138 9.95 -16.30 -3.75
CA LEU A 138 8.63 -15.97 -3.22
C LEU A 138 8.55 -16.36 -1.76
N MET A 139 7.77 -15.61 -0.99
CA MET A 139 7.43 -15.94 0.38
C MET A 139 5.91 -15.91 0.54
N PHE A 140 5.38 -17.01 1.07
CA PHE A 140 3.95 -17.22 1.25
C PHE A 140 3.58 -17.08 2.71
N ASP A 141 2.50 -16.37 2.96
CA ASP A 141 1.84 -16.36 4.27
C ASP A 141 0.35 -16.64 4.08
N GLY A 142 -0.15 -17.66 4.78
CA GLY A 142 -1.55 -18.09 4.70
C GLY A 142 -2.20 -17.92 6.05
N TRP A 143 -3.28 -17.16 6.13
CA TRP A 143 -4.04 -16.99 7.37
C TRP A 143 -5.54 -17.04 7.14
N THR A 144 -6.28 -17.43 8.17
CA THR A 144 -7.74 -17.51 8.12
C THR A 144 -8.34 -16.44 9.02
N CYS A 145 -9.29 -15.68 8.50
CA CYS A 145 -10.09 -14.73 9.27
C CYS A 145 -11.57 -15.07 9.08
N GLY A 146 -12.20 -15.60 10.13
CA GLY A 146 -13.55 -16.12 10.07
C GLY A 146 -13.65 -17.30 9.10
N THR A 147 -14.49 -17.18 8.07
CA THR A 147 -14.70 -18.21 7.04
C THR A 147 -13.82 -18.03 5.80
N VAL A 148 -12.97 -17.01 5.77
CA VAL A 148 -12.17 -16.66 4.58
C VAL A 148 -10.70 -16.95 4.84
N HIS A 149 -10.09 -17.73 3.96
CA HIS A 149 -8.65 -17.94 3.92
C HIS A 149 -8.01 -16.91 2.99
N PHE A 150 -6.93 -16.30 3.46
CA PHE A 150 -6.15 -15.30 2.75
C PHE A 150 -4.75 -15.83 2.50
N VAL A 151 -4.20 -15.45 1.35
CA VAL A 151 -2.82 -15.75 1.00
C VAL A 151 -2.13 -14.45 0.63
N GLY A 152 -1.07 -14.13 1.35
CA GLY A 152 -0.11 -13.08 1.02
C GLY A 152 1.06 -13.67 0.24
N ILE A 153 1.43 -13.01 -0.85
CA ILE A 153 2.64 -13.33 -1.63
C ILE A 153 3.59 -12.14 -1.53
N PHE A 154 4.80 -12.41 -1.06
CA PHE A 154 5.89 -11.44 -1.02
C PHE A 154 6.99 -11.86 -1.99
N GLY A 155 7.58 -10.91 -2.68
CA GLY A 155 8.80 -11.12 -3.44
C GLY A 155 10.00 -10.94 -2.52
N VAL A 156 11.03 -11.76 -2.66
CA VAL A 156 12.23 -11.70 -1.82
C VAL A 156 13.46 -11.56 -2.71
N SER A 157 14.13 -10.41 -2.61
CA SER A 157 15.38 -10.16 -3.33
C SER A 157 16.44 -9.60 -2.39
N VAL A 158 17.70 -9.72 -2.78
CA VAL A 158 18.82 -9.06 -2.12
C VAL A 158 19.49 -8.16 -3.15
N ARG A 159 19.55 -6.86 -2.88
CA ARG A 159 20.27 -5.88 -3.68
C ARG A 159 21.21 -5.10 -2.79
N ASP A 160 22.46 -4.95 -3.23
CA ASP A 160 23.50 -4.23 -2.49
C ASP A 160 23.67 -4.70 -1.03
N GLY A 161 23.53 -6.02 -0.81
CA GLY A 161 23.61 -6.63 0.52
C GLY A 161 22.38 -6.40 1.40
N VAL A 162 21.35 -5.70 0.91
CA VAL A 162 20.11 -5.42 1.66
C VAL A 162 18.99 -6.33 1.17
N ARG A 163 18.40 -7.10 2.10
CA ARG A 163 17.19 -7.89 1.82
C ARG A 163 15.99 -6.97 1.64
N ARG A 164 15.25 -7.18 0.57
CA ARG A 164 14.00 -6.50 0.25
C ARG A 164 12.88 -7.53 0.14
N GLN A 165 11.71 -7.15 0.65
CA GLN A 165 10.55 -8.05 0.75
C GLN A 165 9.21 -7.33 0.47
N PRO A 166 9.00 -6.79 -0.75
CA PRO A 166 7.72 -6.17 -1.10
C PRO A 166 6.57 -7.18 -1.05
N LEU A 167 5.43 -6.73 -0.55
CA LEU A 167 4.16 -7.46 -0.67
C LEU A 167 3.66 -7.31 -2.11
N LEU A 168 3.58 -8.42 -2.84
CA LEU A 168 3.17 -8.41 -4.24
C LEU A 168 1.66 -8.55 -4.40
N SER A 169 1.02 -9.34 -3.54
CA SER A 169 -0.42 -9.57 -3.58
C SER A 169 -0.96 -10.07 -2.25
N ILE A 170 -2.23 -9.73 -1.97
CA ILE A 170 -3.08 -10.39 -0.97
C ILE A 170 -4.35 -10.81 -1.69
N SER A 171 -4.62 -12.11 -1.66
CA SER A 171 -5.80 -12.69 -2.32
C SER A 171 -6.60 -13.52 -1.32
N MET A 172 -7.91 -13.56 -1.52
CA MET A 172 -8.75 -14.57 -0.87
C MET A 172 -8.62 -15.87 -1.65
N ALA A 173 -8.38 -16.99 -0.96
CA ALA A 173 -8.38 -18.32 -1.56
C ALA A 173 -9.83 -18.80 -1.77
N LYS A 174 -10.58 -18.10 -2.64
CA LYS A 174 -11.99 -18.41 -2.96
C LYS A 174 -12.14 -19.57 -3.94
N ASP A 175 -11.15 -19.76 -4.82
CA ASP A 175 -11.26 -20.66 -5.98
C ASP A 175 -10.54 -22.00 -5.79
N GLY A 176 -10.01 -22.24 -4.58
CA GLY A 176 -9.39 -23.49 -4.19
C GLY A 176 -8.18 -23.29 -3.28
N GLN A 177 -7.80 -24.36 -2.57
CA GLN A 177 -6.62 -24.40 -1.70
C GLN A 177 -5.60 -25.45 -2.18
N SER A 178 -5.75 -25.91 -3.42
CA SER A 178 -4.81 -26.85 -3.99
C SER A 178 -3.53 -26.13 -4.40
N ALA A 179 -2.43 -26.87 -4.53
CA ALA A 179 -1.20 -26.30 -5.04
C ALA A 179 -1.34 -25.80 -6.49
N ASP A 180 -2.28 -26.31 -7.30
CA ASP A 180 -2.49 -25.82 -8.67
C ASP A 180 -3.16 -24.44 -8.67
N ASP A 181 -4.19 -24.24 -7.83
CA ASP A 181 -4.88 -22.95 -7.70
C ASP A 181 -3.92 -21.86 -7.21
N HIS A 182 -3.06 -22.21 -6.26
CA HIS A 182 -2.01 -21.30 -5.78
C HIS A 182 -0.98 -20.98 -6.86
N ILE A 183 -0.63 -21.94 -7.72
CA ILE A 183 0.31 -21.71 -8.84
C ILE A 183 -0.31 -20.79 -9.89
N GLU A 184 -1.59 -20.94 -10.22
CA GLU A 184 -2.29 -20.02 -11.12
C GLU A 184 -2.34 -18.61 -10.52
N MET A 185 -2.61 -18.50 -9.21
CA MET A 185 -2.52 -17.21 -8.52
C MET A 185 -1.10 -16.62 -8.59
N ILE A 186 -0.06 -17.44 -8.42
CA ILE A 186 1.34 -16.99 -8.55
C ILE A 186 1.60 -16.44 -9.96
N ASP A 187 1.18 -17.13 -11.02
CA ASP A 187 1.36 -16.65 -12.39
C ASP A 187 0.70 -15.30 -12.62
N ASN A 188 -0.56 -15.17 -12.22
CA ASN A 188 -1.30 -13.91 -12.33
C ASN A 188 -0.60 -12.76 -11.60
N VAL A 189 0.01 -13.05 -10.44
CA VAL A 189 0.81 -12.06 -9.71
C VAL A 189 2.09 -11.74 -10.49
N LEU A 190 2.83 -12.74 -10.95
CA LEU A 190 4.06 -12.53 -11.71
C LEU A 190 3.82 -11.69 -12.97
N ASP A 191 2.73 -11.94 -13.70
CA ASP A 191 2.35 -11.19 -14.90
C ASP A 191 2.15 -9.69 -14.61
N VAL A 192 1.57 -9.34 -13.46
CA VAL A 192 1.40 -7.92 -13.04
C VAL A 192 2.74 -7.20 -12.90
N TYR A 193 3.81 -7.92 -12.52
CA TYR A 193 5.16 -7.38 -12.36
C TYR A 193 6.06 -7.67 -13.56
N GLU A 194 5.50 -8.15 -14.68
CA GLU A 194 6.26 -8.55 -15.89
C GLU A 194 7.37 -9.57 -15.57
N LYS A 195 7.07 -10.52 -14.67
CA LYS A 195 7.96 -11.61 -14.24
C LYS A 195 7.48 -12.96 -14.72
N ASN A 196 8.34 -13.97 -14.61
CA ASN A 196 7.99 -15.35 -14.95
C ASN A 196 8.64 -16.33 -13.97
N ARG A 197 8.22 -17.61 -14.05
CA ARG A 197 8.68 -18.67 -13.15
C ARG A 197 10.18 -18.98 -13.26
N GLU A 198 10.83 -18.72 -14.41
CA GLU A 198 12.26 -19.00 -14.61
C GLU A 198 13.15 -18.08 -13.77
N MET A 199 12.62 -16.93 -13.36
CA MET A 199 13.29 -15.98 -12.47
C MET A 199 13.21 -16.40 -11.00
N LEU A 200 12.36 -17.37 -10.66
CA LEU A 200 12.24 -17.89 -9.30
C LEU A 200 13.47 -18.73 -8.92
N ARG A 201 13.92 -18.57 -7.68
CA ARG A 201 15.10 -19.27 -7.15
C ARG A 201 14.80 -20.10 -5.92
N PHE A 202 13.78 -19.74 -5.15
CA PHE A 202 13.34 -20.44 -3.95
C PHE A 202 11.96 -19.96 -3.55
N ASP A 203 11.27 -20.80 -2.78
CA ASP A 203 10.06 -20.45 -2.06
C ASP A 203 10.33 -20.43 -0.56
N VAL A 204 9.67 -19.54 0.17
CA VAL A 204 9.70 -19.47 1.63
C VAL A 204 8.28 -19.67 2.12
N GLY A 205 8.09 -20.62 3.01
CA GLY A 205 6.76 -20.93 3.51
C GLY A 205 6.81 -21.95 4.61
N ASP A 206 5.67 -22.14 5.26
CA ASP A 206 5.50 -23.23 6.20
C ASP A 206 5.64 -24.59 5.46
N ASN A 207 6.10 -25.63 6.14
CA ASN A 207 6.43 -26.92 5.53
C ASN A 207 5.18 -27.79 5.28
N CYS A 208 4.03 -27.16 5.04
CA CYS A 208 2.77 -27.86 4.80
C CYS A 208 2.79 -28.61 3.46
N PRO A 209 1.92 -29.62 3.27
CA PRO A 209 1.82 -30.36 2.02
C PRO A 209 1.61 -29.48 0.79
N THR A 210 0.81 -28.41 0.90
CA THR A 210 0.53 -27.49 -0.20
C THR A 210 1.77 -26.74 -0.64
N ASN A 211 2.52 -26.12 0.27
CA ASN A 211 3.75 -25.39 -0.06
C ASN A 211 4.85 -26.32 -0.60
N LYS A 212 4.95 -27.55 -0.08
CA LYS A 212 5.84 -28.57 -0.65
C LYS A 212 5.46 -28.91 -2.10
N ALA A 213 4.18 -29.07 -2.38
CA ALA A 213 3.68 -29.37 -3.71
C ALA A 213 3.91 -28.20 -4.68
N ILE A 214 3.69 -26.96 -4.23
CA ILE A 214 3.99 -25.74 -5.00
C ILE A 214 5.47 -25.71 -5.38
N ALA A 215 6.38 -25.77 -4.41
CA ALA A 215 7.82 -25.71 -4.65
C ALA A 215 8.30 -26.86 -5.56
N THR A 216 7.76 -28.07 -5.38
CA THR A 216 8.05 -29.23 -6.25
C THR A 216 7.63 -28.99 -7.69
N ARG A 217 6.43 -28.43 -7.91
CA ARG A 217 5.89 -28.15 -9.25
C ARG A 217 6.57 -26.96 -9.92
N LEU A 218 6.93 -25.93 -9.15
CA LEU A 218 7.74 -24.80 -9.59
C LEU A 218 9.22 -25.16 -9.78
N LYS A 219 9.64 -26.33 -9.29
CA LYS A 219 11.03 -26.84 -9.35
C LYS A 219 12.04 -25.92 -8.65
N VAL A 220 11.64 -25.34 -7.53
CA VAL A 220 12.48 -24.50 -6.68
C VAL A 220 12.58 -25.09 -5.27
N PRO A 221 13.68 -24.86 -4.53
CA PRO A 221 13.77 -25.29 -3.15
C PRO A 221 12.78 -24.55 -2.25
N LEU A 222 12.14 -25.28 -1.32
CA LEU A 222 11.33 -24.71 -0.25
C LEU A 222 12.20 -24.47 1.00
N ILE A 223 12.25 -23.22 1.45
CA ILE A 223 12.88 -22.81 2.69
C ILE A 223 11.81 -22.77 3.78
N GLY A 224 11.89 -23.70 4.73
CA GLY A 224 10.92 -23.84 5.80
C GLY A 224 10.85 -22.63 6.74
N CYS A 225 9.63 -22.22 7.07
CA CYS A 225 9.34 -21.09 7.95
C CYS A 225 9.98 -21.26 9.34
N ALA A 226 10.77 -20.27 9.77
CA ALA A 226 11.43 -20.29 11.07
C ALA A 226 10.44 -20.18 12.24
N SER A 227 9.38 -19.37 12.10
CA SER A 227 8.35 -19.25 13.15
C SER A 227 7.57 -20.53 13.33
N GLN A 228 7.27 -21.27 12.26
CA GLN A 228 6.64 -22.59 12.38
C GLN A 228 7.55 -23.58 13.11
N ARG A 229 8.85 -23.63 12.78
CA ARG A 229 9.81 -24.49 13.48
C ARG A 229 9.90 -24.14 14.97
N PHE A 230 9.92 -22.85 15.29
CA PHE A 230 9.90 -22.37 16.67
C PHE A 230 8.58 -22.71 17.38
N ASN A 231 7.44 -22.54 16.71
CA ASN A 231 6.13 -22.89 17.25
C ASN A 231 6.03 -24.39 17.56
N LEU A 232 6.54 -25.25 16.67
CA LEU A 232 6.60 -26.69 16.91
C LEU A 232 7.45 -27.04 18.13
N ALA A 233 8.65 -26.43 18.25
CA ALA A 233 9.51 -26.62 19.42
C ALA A 233 8.86 -26.09 20.71
N GLY A 234 8.14 -24.97 20.63
CA GLY A 234 7.37 -24.43 21.75
C GLY A 234 6.22 -25.35 22.16
N CYS A 235 5.45 -25.88 21.19
CA CYS A 235 4.40 -26.86 21.46
C CYS A 235 4.96 -28.12 22.14
N GLU A 236 6.09 -28.64 21.66
CA GLU A 236 6.77 -29.81 22.26
C GLU A 236 7.23 -29.53 23.70
N TYR A 237 7.85 -28.37 23.95
CA TYR A 237 8.25 -27.96 25.29
C TYR A 237 7.05 -27.77 26.24
N LEU A 238 5.91 -27.34 25.72
CA LEU A 238 4.72 -27.04 26.51
C LEU A 238 3.83 -28.25 26.82
N VAL A 239 4.14 -29.44 26.27
CA VAL A 239 3.36 -30.67 26.52
C VAL A 239 3.21 -30.96 28.02
N GLU A 240 4.26 -30.76 28.81
CA GLU A 240 4.22 -31.00 30.27
C GLU A 240 3.30 -30.02 31.03
N TYR A 241 2.87 -28.93 30.38
CA TYR A 241 2.02 -27.89 30.95
C TYR A 241 0.60 -27.88 30.34
N GLU A 242 0.22 -28.92 29.59
CA GLU A 242 -1.04 -28.96 28.84
C GLU A 242 -2.26 -28.70 29.75
N ASP A 243 -2.32 -29.31 30.93
CA ASP A 243 -3.41 -29.11 31.90
C ASP A 243 -3.52 -27.65 32.38
N LEU A 244 -2.38 -27.02 32.69
CA LEU A 244 -2.33 -25.63 33.12
C LEU A 244 -2.73 -24.69 31.99
N ILE A 245 -2.28 -24.96 30.76
CA ILE A 245 -2.67 -24.21 29.57
C ILE A 245 -4.17 -24.32 29.32
N ALA A 246 -4.76 -25.50 29.50
CA ALA A 246 -6.19 -25.73 29.36
C ALA A 246 -6.99 -24.91 30.40
N GLU A 247 -6.53 -24.88 31.65
CA GLU A 247 -7.17 -24.07 32.71
C GLU A 247 -7.09 -22.56 32.38
N VAL A 248 -5.92 -22.06 31.98
CA VAL A 248 -5.74 -20.66 31.58
C VAL A 248 -6.62 -20.34 30.36
N HIS A 249 -6.68 -21.21 29.37
CA HIS A 249 -7.51 -21.04 28.18
C HIS A 249 -9.00 -20.98 28.55
N PHE A 250 -9.46 -21.85 29.46
CA PHE A 250 -10.83 -21.82 29.97
C PHE A 250 -11.17 -20.48 30.66
N PHE A 251 -10.28 -19.97 31.52
CA PHE A 251 -10.44 -18.65 32.13
C PHE A 251 -10.43 -17.52 31.09
N TYR A 252 -9.54 -17.58 30.10
CA TYR A 252 -9.43 -16.59 29.04
C TYR A 252 -10.69 -16.53 28.17
N CYS A 253 -11.23 -17.68 27.75
CA CYS A 253 -12.49 -17.76 27.01
C CYS A 253 -13.65 -17.14 27.81
N LYS A 254 -13.74 -17.43 29.12
CA LYS A 254 -14.74 -16.79 29.99
C LYS A 254 -14.54 -15.27 30.09
N SER A 255 -13.32 -14.81 30.31
CA SER A 255 -12.99 -13.37 30.39
C SER A 255 -13.34 -12.62 29.10
N THR A 256 -13.10 -13.23 27.94
CA THR A 256 -13.38 -12.63 26.64
C THR A 256 -14.88 -12.39 26.44
N ALA A 257 -15.73 -13.31 26.90
CA ALA A 257 -17.18 -13.10 26.92
C ALA A 257 -17.60 -11.89 27.77
N TYR A 258 -16.97 -11.68 28.93
CA TYR A 258 -17.22 -10.50 29.76
C TYR A 258 -16.74 -9.18 29.10
N LYS A 259 -15.59 -9.19 28.41
CA LYS A 259 -15.08 -7.99 27.70
C LYS A 259 -15.98 -7.56 26.54
N VAL A 260 -16.54 -8.53 25.80
CA VAL A 260 -17.51 -8.23 24.73
C VAL A 260 -18.76 -7.55 25.32
N PHE A 261 -19.24 -8.06 26.46
CA PHE A 261 -20.38 -7.48 27.17
C PHE A 261 -20.07 -6.07 27.72
N ASP A 262 -18.91 -5.84 28.34
CA ASP A 262 -18.50 -4.51 28.82
C ASP A 262 -18.31 -3.51 27.68
N ASN A 263 -17.71 -3.93 26.56
CA ASN A 263 -17.58 -3.08 25.37
C ASN A 263 -18.94 -2.72 24.76
N GLN A 264 -19.91 -3.63 24.80
CA GLN A 264 -21.27 -3.36 24.35
C GLN A 264 -21.94 -2.29 25.25
N ILE A 265 -21.79 -2.40 26.58
CA ILE A 265 -22.30 -1.41 27.55
C ILE A 265 -21.61 -0.04 27.37
N ARG A 266 -20.27 -0.02 27.19
CA ARG A 266 -19.52 1.21 26.93
C ARG A 266 -19.93 1.85 25.60
N GLY A 267 -20.17 1.04 24.57
CA GLY A 267 -20.70 1.51 23.28
C GLY A 267 -22.05 2.22 23.44
N HIS A 268 -22.98 1.64 24.22
CA HIS A 268 -24.25 2.27 24.55
C HIS A 268 -24.07 3.58 25.34
N THR A 269 -23.06 3.66 26.22
CA THR A 269 -22.77 4.88 27.01
C THR A 269 -22.14 5.99 26.16
N ILE A 270 -21.27 5.65 25.21
CA ILE A 270 -20.71 6.63 24.27
C ILE A 270 -21.82 7.14 23.33
N GLN A 271 -22.68 6.25 22.85
CA GLN A 271 -23.82 6.60 22.01
C GLN A 271 -24.77 7.58 22.73
N SER A 272 -25.08 7.34 24.01
CA SER A 272 -25.94 8.24 24.79
C SER A 272 -25.29 9.60 25.05
N ILE A 273 -23.97 9.68 25.24
CA ILE A 273 -23.23 10.95 25.31
C ILE A 273 -23.32 11.69 23.97
N TYR A 274 -23.16 10.98 22.84
CA TYR A 274 -23.30 11.57 21.51
C TYR A 274 -24.71 12.11 21.23
N GLU A 275 -25.75 11.41 21.70
CA GLU A 275 -27.15 11.80 21.57
C GLU A 275 -27.54 12.99 22.47
N ALA A 276 -26.82 13.22 23.56
CA ALA A 276 -27.04 14.33 24.47
C ALA A 276 -26.45 15.68 23.97
N ILE A 277 -25.68 15.67 22.87
CA ILE A 277 -25.11 16.91 22.28
C ILE A 277 -26.22 17.69 21.55
N PRO A 278 -26.57 18.91 21.99
CA PRO A 278 -27.66 19.68 21.39
C PRO A 278 -27.37 20.04 19.92
N GLY A 279 -28.34 19.78 19.02
CA GLY A 279 -28.32 20.26 17.62
C GLY A 279 -28.08 19.20 16.53
N ARG A 280 -28.00 17.90 16.85
CA ARG A 280 -27.92 16.84 15.82
C ARG A 280 -29.28 16.21 15.51
N ALA A 281 -29.66 16.26 14.24
CA ALA A 281 -30.85 15.62 13.72
C ALA A 281 -30.73 14.09 13.78
N ARG A 282 -31.78 13.45 14.28
CA ARG A 282 -31.95 12.00 14.36
C ARG A 282 -31.91 11.41 12.94
N VAL A 283 -30.84 10.72 12.55
CA VAL A 283 -30.84 9.91 11.32
C VAL A 283 -31.59 8.63 11.65
N VAL A 284 -32.88 8.60 11.34
CA VAL A 284 -33.70 7.39 11.41
C VAL A 284 -33.24 6.45 10.29
N PRO A 285 -32.83 5.20 10.56
CA PRO A 285 -32.57 4.23 9.51
C PRO A 285 -33.85 4.01 8.70
N SER A 286 -33.79 4.14 7.38
CA SER A 286 -34.86 3.72 6.49
C SER A 286 -35.10 2.21 6.68
N PRO A 287 -36.35 1.74 6.85
CA PRO A 287 -36.62 0.31 6.92
C PRO A 287 -36.44 -0.30 5.53
N GLU A 288 -35.29 -0.94 5.29
CA GLU A 288 -35.14 -1.87 4.18
C GLU A 288 -35.96 -3.14 4.48
N GLY A 289 -36.86 -3.47 3.55
CA GLY A 289 -37.84 -4.53 3.69
C GLY A 289 -37.19 -5.91 3.82
N LEU A 290 -37.64 -6.66 4.83
CA LEU A 290 -37.47 -8.10 4.91
C LEU A 290 -38.16 -8.78 3.71
N PRO A 291 -37.53 -9.74 3.02
CA PRO A 291 -38.23 -10.57 2.06
C PRO A 291 -39.14 -11.58 2.81
N PRO A 292 -40.34 -11.88 2.29
CA PRO A 292 -41.23 -12.86 2.90
C PRO A 292 -40.68 -14.29 2.71
N HIS A 293 -41.01 -15.13 3.70
CA HIS A 293 -40.71 -16.57 3.79
C HIS A 293 -41.14 -17.39 2.57
#